data_AF-A0A9Q3J3N2-F1
#
_entry.id   AF-A0A9Q3J3N2-F1
#
_cell.length_a   1.000
_cell.length_b   1.000
_cell.length_c   1.000
_cell.angle_alpha   90.00
_cell.angle_beta   90.00
_cell.angle_gamma   90.00
#
_symmetry.space_group_name_H-M   'P 1'
#
loop_
_entity.id
_entity.type
_entity.pdbx_description
1 polymer ?
#
loop_
_entity_poly.entity_id
_entity_poly.type
_entity_poly.pdbx_seq_one_letter_code
_entity_poly.pdbx_strand_id
1 'polypeptide(L)'
;MDLPHSSYHDSLEELWDEEEEPEEVETVMKVVPSVYHQYLDVFSKVKAEKLPPHRSCDHHIEMEGSLPPVGVIYSLSNQESDTLRAYIS
;
A
#
# COMPACT_ATOMS: atom_id res chain seq x y z
N MET A 1 17.97 29.79 -18.02
CA MET A 1 18.76 28.79 -17.29
C MET A 1 17.77 27.70 -16.93
N ASP A 2 17.55 26.79 -17.87
CA ASP A 2 16.54 25.75 -17.71
C ASP A 2 17.19 24.54 -17.04
N LEU A 3 16.68 24.18 -15.87
CA LEU A 3 17.10 22.98 -15.13
C LEU A 3 16.49 21.75 -15.82
N PRO A 4 17.27 20.72 -16.17
CA PRO A 4 16.70 19.47 -16.67
C PRO A 4 15.97 18.74 -15.53
N HIS A 5 14.64 18.79 -15.56
CA HIS A 5 13.81 17.76 -14.95
C HIS A 5 14.04 16.48 -15.75
N SER A 6 14.35 15.36 -15.09
CA SER A 6 14.20 13.97 -15.60
C SER A 6 15.40 13.04 -15.38
N SER A 7 16.25 13.24 -14.36
CA SER A 7 17.17 12.17 -13.93
C SER A 7 16.75 11.46 -12.64
N TYR A 8 15.61 11.85 -12.04
CA TYR A 8 15.14 11.27 -10.78
C TYR A 8 14.00 10.26 -10.95
N HIS A 9 13.35 10.22 -12.12
CA HIS A 9 12.26 9.27 -12.36
C HIS A 9 12.79 7.87 -12.68
N ASP A 10 13.93 7.79 -13.37
CA ASP A 10 14.54 6.55 -13.86
C ASP A 10 15.17 5.72 -12.73
N SER A 11 15.80 6.38 -11.75
CA SER A 11 16.48 5.71 -10.64
C SER A 11 15.57 5.19 -9.52
N LEU A 12 14.27 5.49 -9.56
CA LEU A 12 13.31 5.01 -8.55
C LEU A 12 12.58 3.74 -9.01
N GLU A 13 12.50 3.49 -10.33
CA GLU A 13 11.97 2.25 -10.89
C GLU A 13 12.95 1.07 -10.69
N GLU A 14 14.27 1.32 -10.72
CA GLU A 14 15.31 0.29 -10.53
C GLU A 14 15.47 -0.22 -9.08
N LEU A 15 14.83 0.43 -8.08
CA LEU A 15 15.02 0.11 -6.66
C LEU A 15 13.94 -0.81 -6.07
N TRP A 16 12.89 -1.14 -6.83
CA TRP A 16 11.82 -2.05 -6.42
C TRP A 16 11.68 -3.28 -7.32
N ASP A 17 12.76 -3.67 -7.99
CA ASP A 17 12.98 -5.08 -8.34
C ASP A 17 13.38 -5.84 -7.06
N GLU A 18 12.47 -5.88 -6.09
CA GLU A 18 12.51 -6.90 -5.02
C GLU A 18 12.23 -8.23 -5.71
N GLU A 19 13.23 -9.09 -5.74
CA GLU A 19 13.15 -10.47 -6.24
C GLU A 19 11.90 -11.14 -5.70
N GLU A 20 10.88 -11.33 -6.55
CA GLU A 20 9.73 -12.18 -6.23
C GLU A 20 10.27 -13.60 -6.00
N GLU A 21 10.24 -14.05 -4.74
CA GLU A 21 10.63 -15.39 -4.34
C GLU A 21 9.94 -16.41 -5.26
N PRO A 22 10.68 -17.21 -6.04
CA PRO A 22 10.13 -18.03 -7.12
C PRO A 22 9.11 -19.07 -6.63
N GLU A 23 9.19 -19.43 -5.35
CA GLU A 23 8.26 -20.34 -4.69
C GLU A 23 6.83 -19.77 -4.58
N GLU A 24 6.67 -18.46 -4.41
CA GLU A 24 5.34 -17.83 -4.31
C GLU A 24 4.61 -17.86 -5.66
N VAL A 25 5.31 -17.49 -6.73
CA VAL A 25 4.72 -17.42 -8.08
C VAL A 25 4.20 -18.80 -8.53
N GLU A 26 4.94 -19.88 -8.26
CA GLU A 26 4.53 -21.22 -8.63
C GLU A 26 3.26 -21.67 -7.86
N THR A 27 3.14 -21.28 -6.59
CA THR A 27 1.93 -21.59 -5.79
C THR A 27 0.71 -20.84 -6.33
N VAL A 28 0.87 -19.57 -6.68
CA VAL A 28 -0.21 -18.73 -7.21
C VAL A 28 -0.68 -19.25 -8.58
N MET A 29 0.24 -19.63 -9.47
CA MET A 29 -0.10 -20.18 -10.79
C MET A 29 -0.93 -21.46 -10.73
N LYS A 30 -0.76 -22.28 -9.69
CA LYS A 30 -1.53 -23.53 -9.49
C LYS A 30 -2.98 -23.26 -9.09
N VAL A 31 -3.26 -22.13 -8.44
CA VAL A 31 -4.59 -21.78 -7.91
C VAL A 31 -5.34 -20.83 -8.86
N VAL A 32 -4.62 -19.91 -9.50
CA VAL A 32 -5.20 -18.90 -10.40
C VAL A 32 -5.53 -19.53 -11.76
N PRO A 33 -6.75 -19.36 -12.28
CA PRO A 33 -7.11 -19.82 -13.62
C PRO A 33 -6.19 -19.23 -14.71
N SER A 34 -5.91 -20.03 -15.74
CA SER A 34 -4.95 -19.66 -16.80
C SER A 34 -5.28 -18.34 -17.52
N VAL A 35 -6.55 -17.99 -17.64
CA VAL A 35 -6.99 -16.71 -18.24
C VAL A 35 -6.50 -15.47 -17.48
N TYR A 36 -6.09 -15.62 -16.22
CA TYR A 36 -5.58 -14.54 -15.38
C TYR A 36 -4.06 -14.63 -15.14
N HIS A 37 -3.36 -15.57 -15.79
CA HIS A 37 -1.90 -15.73 -15.60
C HIS A 37 -1.09 -14.50 -16.05
N GLN A 38 -1.66 -13.63 -16.89
CA GLN A 38 -1.03 -12.35 -17.22
C GLN A 38 -1.09 -11.31 -16.09
N TYR A 39 -1.84 -11.58 -15.02
CA TYR A 39 -2.05 -10.70 -13.86
C TYR A 39 -1.59 -11.36 -12.54
N LEU A 40 -0.62 -12.29 -12.60
CA LEU A 40 -0.13 -12.99 -11.41
C LEU A 40 0.46 -12.03 -10.37
N ASP A 41 1.01 -10.91 -10.84
CA ASP A 41 1.53 -9.82 -10.03
C ASP A 41 0.48 -9.22 -9.08
N VAL A 42 -0.80 -9.19 -9.50
CA VAL A 42 -1.92 -8.71 -8.67
C VAL A 42 -2.17 -9.62 -7.46
N PHE A 43 -1.73 -10.89 -7.54
CA PHE A 43 -1.86 -11.86 -6.45
C PHE A 43 -0.60 -11.94 -5.57
N SER A 44 0.43 -11.12 -5.84
CA SER A 44 1.63 -11.04 -5.01
C SER A 44 1.30 -10.44 -3.64
N LYS A 45 1.62 -11.19 -2.59
CA LYS A 45 1.39 -10.72 -1.21
C LYS A 45 2.26 -9.51 -0.88
N VAL A 46 3.52 -9.55 -1.30
CA VAL A 46 4.49 -8.45 -1.10
C VAL A 46 4.00 -7.16 -1.75
N LYS A 47 3.50 -7.23 -2.99
CA LYS A 47 2.93 -6.06 -3.68
C LYS A 47 1.65 -5.56 -3.02
N ALA A 48 0.82 -6.45 -2.50
CA ALA A 48 -0.43 -6.09 -1.81
C ALA A 48 -0.21 -5.37 -0.46
N GLU A 49 0.93 -5.59 0.20
CA GLU A 49 1.30 -4.87 1.42
C GLU A 49 1.72 -3.41 1.16
N LYS A 50 2.06 -3.07 -0.09
CA LYS A 50 2.43 -1.71 -0.49
C LYS A 50 1.19 -0.91 -0.87
N LEU A 51 1.07 0.31 -0.32
CA LEU A 51 0.02 1.23 -0.74
C LEU A 51 0.23 1.60 -2.22
N PRO A 52 -0.84 1.63 -3.03
CA PRO A 52 -0.74 2.11 -4.39
C PRO A 52 -0.29 3.58 -4.40
N PRO A 53 0.40 4.04 -5.45
CA PRO A 53 0.80 5.43 -5.57
C PRO A 53 -0.43 6.33 -5.60
N HIS A 54 -0.30 7.53 -5.03
CA HIS A 54 -1.35 8.54 -5.05
C HIS A 54 -1.85 8.84 -6.47
N ARG A 55 -3.16 8.99 -6.63
CA ARG A 55 -3.81 9.23 -7.93
C ARG A 55 -4.76 10.42 -7.85
N SER A 56 -5.11 10.98 -9.00
CA SER A 56 -6.14 12.03 -9.09
C SER A 56 -7.54 11.57 -8.68
N CYS A 57 -7.76 10.25 -8.62
CA CYS A 57 -8.98 9.63 -8.13
C CYS A 57 -8.96 9.32 -6.63
N ASP A 58 -7.90 9.69 -5.92
CA ASP A 58 -7.87 9.52 -4.47
C ASP A 58 -8.98 10.35 -3.83
N HIS A 59 -9.57 9.82 -2.76
CA HIS A 59 -10.66 10.50 -2.09
C HIS A 59 -10.15 11.79 -1.45
N HIS A 60 -10.56 12.93 -2.01
CA HIS A 60 -10.29 14.24 -1.42
C HIS A 60 -11.30 14.53 -0.30
N ILE A 61 -10.82 15.05 0.83
CA ILE A 61 -11.68 15.53 1.91
C ILE A 61 -11.75 17.05 1.77
N GLU A 62 -12.88 17.54 1.25
CA GLU A 62 -13.17 18.97 1.21
C GLU A 62 -13.50 19.46 2.62
N MET A 63 -12.71 20.41 3.12
CA MET A 63 -12.89 20.97 4.45
C MET A 63 -13.80 22.20 4.35
N GLU A 64 -15.01 22.12 4.90
CA GLU A 64 -15.91 23.27 5.04
C GLU A 64 -15.89 23.78 6.49
N GLY A 65 -15.57 25.07 6.70
CA GLY A 65 -15.65 25.72 8.01
C GLY A 65 -14.38 25.58 8.89
N SER A 66 -14.59 25.53 10.21
CA SER A 66 -13.50 25.41 11.20
C SER A 66 -13.12 23.96 11.48
N LEU A 67 -11.93 23.72 12.03
CA LEU A 67 -11.47 22.39 12.44
C LEU A 67 -12.50 21.65 13.31
N PRO A 68 -12.67 20.32 13.13
CA PRO A 68 -13.57 19.54 13.96
C PRO A 68 -13.16 19.61 15.43
N PRO A 69 -14.11 19.58 16.38
CA PRO A 69 -13.79 19.57 17.79
C PRO A 69 -12.98 18.33 18.15
N VAL A 70 -11.92 18.52 18.94
CA VAL A 70 -11.14 17.39 19.46
C VAL A 70 -11.98 16.64 20.49
N GLY A 71 -12.36 15.42 20.17
CA GLY A 71 -13.12 14.55 21.06
C GLY A 71 -12.27 13.93 22.17
N VAL A 72 -12.91 13.52 23.27
CA VAL A 72 -12.27 12.68 24.28
C VAL A 72 -12.11 11.26 23.76
N ILE A 73 -10.95 10.65 24.02
CA ILE A 73 -10.73 9.22 23.73
C ILE A 73 -11.28 8.43 24.90
N TYR A 74 -12.23 7.52 24.64
CA TYR A 74 -12.72 6.61 25.67
C TYR A 74 -11.62 5.63 26.09
N SER A 75 -11.52 5.36 27.40
CA SER A 75 -10.56 4.41 27.92
C SER A 75 -10.87 3.00 27.43
N LEU A 76 -9.91 2.38 26.75
CA LEU A 76 -9.94 0.96 26.43
C LEU A 76 -9.58 0.14 27.67
N SER A 77 -10.14 -1.06 27.79
CA SER A 77 -9.64 -2.07 28.73
C SER A 77 -8.22 -2.51 28.36
N ASN A 78 -7.52 -3.16 29.30
CA ASN A 78 -6.17 -3.66 29.02
C ASN A 78 -6.15 -4.61 27.81
N GLN A 79 -7.12 -5.53 27.73
CA GLN A 79 -7.21 -6.48 26.63
C GLN A 79 -7.43 -5.80 25.27
N GLU A 80 -8.30 -4.79 25.21
CA GLU A 80 -8.55 -4.03 23.97
C GLU A 80 -7.32 -3.20 23.57
N SER A 81 -6.63 -2.59 24.53
CA SER A 81 -5.40 -1.82 24.31
C SER A 81 -4.27 -2.72 23.79
N ASP A 82 -4.09 -3.91 24.38
CA ASP A 82 -3.07 -4.88 23.95
C ASP A 82 -3.35 -5.37 22.52
N THR A 83 -4.61 -5.68 22.23
CA THR A 83 -5.05 -6.11 20.88
C THR A 83 -4.83 -5.01 19.85
N LEU A 84 -5.21 -3.77 20.17
CA LEU A 84 -5.04 -2.62 19.29
C LEU A 84 -3.54 -2.39 19.00
N ARG A 85 -2.69 -2.42 20.02
CA ARG A 85 -1.24 -2.25 19.87
C ARG A 85 -0.64 -3.31 18.97
N ALA A 86 -1.02 -4.57 19.12
CA ALA A 86 -0.53 -5.65 18.28
C ALA A 86 -0.96 -5.54 16.81
N TYR A 87 -2.09 -4.87 16.53
CA TYR A 87 -2.60 -4.70 15.18
C TYR A 87 -1.93 -3.55 14.42
N ILE A 88 -1.64 -2.44 15.11
CA ILE A 88 -1.09 -1.22 14.50
C ILE A 88 0.44 -1.11 14.58
N SER A 89 1.10 -2.02 15.30
CA SER A 89 2.56 -2.06 15.44
C SER A 89 3.24 -2.64 14.21
#